data_AF-A0AAN7DXP8-F1
#
_entry.id   AF-A0AAN7DXP8-F1
#
_cell.length_a   1.000
_cell.length_b   1.000
_cell.length_c   1.000
_cell.angle_alpha   90.00
_cell.angle_beta   90.00
_cell.angle_gamma   90.00
#
_symmetry.space_group_name_H-M   'P 1'
#
loop_
_entity.id
_entity.type
_entity.pdbx_description
1 polymer ?
#
loop_
_entity_poly.entity_id
_entity_poly.type
_entity_poly.pdbx_seq_one_letter_code
_entity_poly.pdbx_strand_id
1 'polypeptide(L)'
;MAMTSEVQSQISKNNAIAIGGNMAVNGNSGGGAASAVFRHQISPAASVEFMAAAGLRALVGVQTSRQLSSHSNATMALAISLRDGSLNLSNSWTRQLTETANGNIQLAVGPESSIAVGWQKKEEKMSAAGEVKFGTSSFLASAQYTHRFSSKSHGRIVGKVGSTTLELEVGGGRKISNFSTVRMLYSIGIQGIFWKFELHRGGQKLIIPILLSRHLNPVFATGAFILPTSLYFVLKKFVFKPYYLKREKLKALENVEKTSAKVQEARAAAEKAQKLLQNVANRKRNRQLETNGLVITRALYGNRIALSRNDESRETQHELTSQVLDVTLPLNFLVSESGQLKLHEGVKKSGIMGFCDPCPGEPKQLHVEYTYRDGRYQVVVDDYAELLIPQESHII
;
A
#
# COMPACT_ATOMS: atom_id res chain seq x y z
N MET A 1 -15.46 -16.01 26.50
CA MET A 1 -16.02 -15.11 25.45
C MET A 1 -16.15 -13.71 26.04
N ALA A 2 -15.76 -12.66 25.34
CA ALA A 2 -15.93 -11.28 25.82
C ALA A 2 -16.55 -10.41 24.72
N MET A 3 -17.53 -9.59 25.09
CA MET A 3 -18.26 -8.67 24.23
C MET A 3 -18.20 -7.27 24.85
N THR A 4 -17.95 -6.26 24.03
CA THR A 4 -17.93 -4.85 24.44
C THR A 4 -18.79 -4.06 23.46
N SER A 5 -19.74 -3.29 23.97
CA SER A 5 -20.59 -2.38 23.19
C SER A 5 -20.49 -0.98 23.77
N GLU A 6 -20.36 0.04 22.95
CA GLU A 6 -20.29 1.44 23.37
C GLU A 6 -21.08 2.30 22.39
N VAL A 7 -21.90 3.20 22.93
CA VAL A 7 -22.68 4.18 22.17
C VAL A 7 -22.29 5.56 22.67
N GLN A 8 -21.83 6.41 21.76
CA GLN A 8 -21.48 7.79 22.04
C GLN A 8 -22.48 8.74 21.37
N SER A 9 -22.98 9.73 22.11
CA SER A 9 -23.84 10.79 21.61
C SER A 9 -23.28 12.17 22.00
N GLN A 10 -23.33 13.11 21.06
CA GLN A 10 -23.02 14.52 21.35
C GLN A 10 -24.30 15.23 21.74
N ILE A 11 -24.36 15.75 22.97
CA ILE A 11 -25.53 16.46 23.50
C ILE A 11 -25.47 17.94 23.13
N SER A 12 -24.26 18.50 23.10
CA SER A 12 -24.02 19.88 22.67
C SER A 12 -22.66 19.98 21.99
N LYS A 13 -22.30 21.18 21.49
CA LYS A 13 -20.98 21.44 20.90
C LYS A 13 -19.83 21.08 21.85
N ASN A 14 -20.05 21.21 23.17
CA ASN A 14 -19.02 21.01 24.19
C ASN A 14 -19.27 19.78 25.07
N ASN A 15 -20.44 19.12 24.95
CA ASN A 15 -20.83 18.01 25.83
C ASN A 15 -21.05 16.73 25.03
N ALA A 16 -20.41 15.65 25.45
CA ALA A 16 -20.64 14.32 24.91
C ALA A 16 -20.89 13.33 26.04
N ILE A 17 -21.80 12.38 25.80
CA ILE A 17 -22.02 11.24 26.67
C ILE A 17 -21.68 9.96 25.91
N ALA A 18 -20.93 9.08 26.56
CA ALA A 18 -20.72 7.72 26.11
C ALA A 18 -21.30 6.76 27.14
N ILE A 19 -22.07 5.78 26.70
CA ILE A 19 -22.58 4.70 27.53
C ILE A 19 -22.12 3.40 26.87
N GLY A 20 -21.46 2.56 27.65
CA GLY A 20 -20.95 1.28 27.18
C GLY A 20 -21.18 0.18 28.19
N GLY A 21 -21.07 -1.05 27.71
CA GLY A 21 -21.15 -2.26 28.51
C GLY A 21 -20.12 -3.25 28.04
N ASN A 22 -19.40 -3.86 28.98
CA ASN A 22 -18.63 -5.06 28.73
C ASN A 22 -19.30 -6.27 29.39
N MET A 23 -19.16 -7.41 28.75
CA MET A 23 -19.58 -8.69 29.29
C MET A 23 -18.50 -9.71 28.96
N ALA A 24 -17.99 -10.39 29.96
CA ALA A 24 -16.99 -11.43 29.81
C ALA A 24 -17.42 -12.69 30.55
N VAL A 25 -17.40 -13.81 29.84
CA VAL A 25 -17.66 -15.15 30.39
C VAL A 25 -16.37 -15.94 30.32
N ASN A 26 -15.91 -16.41 31.49
CA ASN A 26 -14.75 -17.27 31.65
C ASN A 26 -15.15 -18.55 32.37
N GLY A 27 -15.19 -19.68 31.65
CA GLY A 27 -15.69 -20.96 32.16
C GLY A 27 -17.14 -20.85 32.63
N ASN A 28 -17.41 -21.28 33.87
CA ASN A 28 -18.73 -21.22 34.50
C ASN A 28 -19.06 -19.85 35.14
N SER A 29 -18.15 -18.86 35.03
CA SER A 29 -18.35 -17.53 35.61
C SER A 29 -18.53 -16.47 34.52
N GLY A 30 -19.66 -15.77 34.57
CA GLY A 30 -19.95 -14.62 33.71
C GLY A 30 -19.97 -13.34 34.53
N GLY A 31 -19.46 -12.26 33.96
CA GLY A 31 -19.46 -10.95 34.59
C GLY A 31 -19.71 -9.85 33.57
N GLY A 32 -20.51 -8.87 33.95
CA GLY A 32 -20.77 -7.68 33.15
C GLY A 32 -20.41 -6.42 33.92
N ALA A 33 -20.04 -5.37 33.20
CA ALA A 33 -19.98 -4.02 33.72
C ALA A 33 -20.60 -3.05 32.72
N ALA A 34 -21.42 -2.13 33.21
CA ALA A 34 -21.88 -0.97 32.48
C ALA A 34 -21.05 0.25 32.88
N SER A 35 -20.68 1.10 31.93
CA SER A 35 -19.93 2.33 32.15
C SER A 35 -20.62 3.50 31.45
N ALA A 36 -20.74 4.62 32.14
CA ALA A 36 -21.17 5.90 31.60
C ALA A 36 -20.03 6.91 31.74
N VAL A 37 -19.73 7.63 30.67
CA VAL A 37 -18.72 8.69 30.63
C VAL A 37 -19.39 9.97 30.14
N PHE A 38 -19.37 11.01 30.96
CA PHE A 38 -19.79 12.36 30.57
C PHE A 38 -18.55 13.21 30.35
N ARG A 39 -18.40 13.75 29.14
CA ARG A 39 -17.29 14.62 28.74
C ARG A 39 -17.79 16.04 28.52
N HIS A 40 -17.14 16.99 29.19
CA HIS A 40 -17.36 18.41 29.05
C HIS A 40 -16.07 19.11 28.59
N GLN A 41 -16.14 19.83 27.48
CA GLN A 41 -15.07 20.71 27.01
C GLN A 41 -15.20 22.09 27.68
N ILE A 42 -14.28 22.39 28.59
CA ILE A 42 -14.23 23.69 29.29
C ILE A 42 -13.65 24.76 28.36
N SER A 43 -12.63 24.39 27.59
CA SER A 43 -11.99 25.25 26.60
C SER A 43 -11.51 24.42 25.41
N PRO A 44 -11.10 25.05 24.30
CA PRO A 44 -10.51 24.32 23.17
C PRO A 44 -9.30 23.47 23.56
N ALA A 45 -8.63 23.81 24.67
CA ALA A 45 -7.42 23.17 25.17
C ALA A 45 -7.65 22.34 26.45
N ALA A 46 -8.86 22.29 27.02
CA ALA A 46 -9.13 21.61 28.29
C ALA A 46 -10.49 20.91 28.32
N SER A 47 -10.49 19.66 28.78
CA SER A 47 -11.69 18.85 28.97
C SER A 47 -11.73 18.19 30.33
N VAL A 48 -12.94 17.91 30.80
CA VAL A 48 -13.20 17.13 32.01
C VAL A 48 -14.14 16.00 31.65
N GLU A 49 -13.80 14.80 32.09
CA GLU A 49 -14.53 13.56 31.87
C GLU A 49 -14.90 12.98 33.23
N PHE A 50 -16.19 12.82 33.47
CA PHE A 50 -16.73 12.11 34.62
C PHE A 50 -17.06 10.69 34.18
N MET A 51 -16.53 9.70 34.87
CA MET A 51 -16.72 8.28 34.59
C MET A 51 -17.39 7.58 35.76
N ALA A 52 -18.41 6.79 35.49
CA ALA A 52 -19.06 5.92 36.46
C ALA A 52 -19.23 4.55 35.84
N ALA A 53 -18.77 3.50 36.51
CA ALA A 53 -19.02 2.12 36.11
C ALA A 53 -19.68 1.33 37.24
N ALA A 54 -20.56 0.41 36.88
CA ALA A 54 -21.28 -0.48 37.77
C ALA A 54 -21.22 -1.93 37.25
N GLY A 55 -21.15 -2.91 38.15
CA GLY A 55 -21.00 -4.33 37.82
C GLY A 55 -19.73 -4.92 38.44
N LEU A 56 -18.92 -5.65 37.66
CA LEU A 56 -17.75 -6.38 38.16
C LEU A 56 -16.68 -5.48 38.84
N ARG A 57 -16.54 -4.23 38.37
CA ARG A 57 -15.65 -3.21 38.94
C ARG A 57 -16.40 -1.90 39.03
N ALA A 58 -17.15 -1.72 40.11
CA ALA A 58 -17.83 -0.47 40.39
C ALA A 58 -16.81 0.63 40.73
N LEU A 59 -16.81 1.72 39.96
CA LEU A 59 -15.89 2.84 40.15
C LEU A 59 -16.53 4.16 39.75
N VAL A 60 -16.14 5.23 40.43
CA VAL A 60 -16.49 6.60 40.08
C VAL A 60 -15.21 7.39 39.97
N GLY A 61 -15.03 8.13 38.89
CA GLY A 61 -13.81 8.89 38.67
C GLY A 61 -14.03 10.16 37.87
N VAL A 62 -13.05 11.04 37.98
CA VAL A 62 -12.96 12.29 37.25
C VAL A 62 -11.60 12.34 36.59
N GLN A 63 -11.58 12.57 35.29
CA GLN A 63 -10.37 12.75 34.50
C GLN A 63 -10.39 14.15 33.90
N THR A 64 -9.37 14.93 34.18
CA THR A 64 -9.17 16.26 33.60
C THR A 64 -8.00 16.17 32.62
N SER A 65 -8.17 16.69 31.41
CA SER A 65 -7.10 16.76 30.43
C SER A 65 -6.92 18.20 29.96
N ARG A 66 -5.66 18.63 29.82
CA ARG A 66 -5.32 19.98 29.36
C ARG A 66 -4.08 19.96 28.48
N GLN A 67 -4.18 20.62 27.35
CA GLN A 67 -3.03 20.98 26.52
C GLN A 67 -2.27 22.12 27.19
N LEU A 68 -1.06 21.84 27.66
CA LEU A 68 -0.17 22.80 28.34
C LEU A 68 0.61 23.64 27.34
N SER A 69 0.95 23.08 26.18
CA SER A 69 1.61 23.77 25.07
C SER A 69 1.20 23.14 23.75
N SER A 70 1.63 23.72 22.62
CA SER A 70 1.40 23.15 21.28
C SER A 70 1.85 21.68 21.16
N HIS A 71 2.83 21.27 21.97
CA HIS A 71 3.44 19.93 21.89
C HIS A 71 3.24 19.09 23.15
N SER A 72 2.51 19.57 24.18
CA SER A 72 2.42 18.88 25.47
C SER A 72 1.00 18.84 26.01
N ASN A 73 0.57 17.66 26.40
CA ASN A 73 -0.73 17.40 27.03
C ASN A 73 -0.53 16.75 28.39
N ALA A 74 -1.29 17.20 29.38
CA ALA A 74 -1.35 16.63 30.71
C ALA A 74 -2.75 16.10 30.97
N THR A 75 -2.84 14.94 31.60
CA THR A 75 -4.09 14.35 32.03
C THR A 75 -3.96 13.92 33.48
N MET A 76 -4.91 14.29 34.31
CA MET A 76 -4.99 13.90 35.71
C MET A 76 -6.32 13.19 35.93
N ALA A 77 -6.29 11.96 36.41
CA ALA A 77 -7.48 11.19 36.72
C ALA A 77 -7.48 10.75 38.19
N LEU A 78 -8.63 10.90 38.83
CA LEU A 78 -8.93 10.42 40.16
C LEU A 78 -10.07 9.41 40.05
N ALA A 79 -9.88 8.18 40.52
CA ALA A 79 -10.90 7.15 40.49
C ALA A 79 -11.02 6.47 41.86
N ILE A 80 -12.23 6.30 42.35
CA ILE A 80 -12.57 5.61 43.59
C ILE A 80 -13.22 4.28 43.21
N SER A 81 -12.67 3.18 43.70
CA SER A 81 -13.33 1.88 43.61
C SER A 81 -14.41 1.78 44.69
N LEU A 82 -15.66 1.60 44.29
CA LEU A 82 -16.80 1.47 45.22
C LEU A 82 -16.85 0.11 45.93
N ARG A 83 -16.06 -0.86 45.48
CA ARG A 83 -16.03 -2.21 46.06
C ARG A 83 -15.15 -2.26 47.29
N ASP A 84 -13.93 -1.74 47.17
CA ASP A 84 -12.89 -1.86 48.19
C ASP A 84 -12.55 -0.49 48.83
N GLY A 85 -13.20 0.60 48.39
CA GLY A 85 -12.93 1.97 48.86
C GLY A 85 -11.58 2.53 48.41
N SER A 86 -10.85 1.84 47.53
CA SER A 86 -9.50 2.25 47.12
C SER A 86 -9.52 3.48 46.22
N LEU A 87 -8.61 4.42 46.50
CA LEU A 87 -8.39 5.63 45.73
C LEU A 87 -7.22 5.41 44.77
N ASN A 88 -7.45 5.64 43.47
CA ASN A 88 -6.44 5.64 42.43
C ASN A 88 -6.33 7.03 41.82
N LEU A 89 -5.20 7.68 42.04
CA LEU A 89 -4.82 8.92 41.40
C LEU A 89 -3.81 8.60 40.30
N SER A 90 -4.05 9.02 39.07
CA SER A 90 -3.10 8.89 37.98
C SER A 90 -2.87 10.23 37.31
N ASN A 91 -1.64 10.47 36.91
CA ASN A 91 -1.24 11.65 36.17
C ASN A 91 -0.41 11.20 34.98
N SER A 92 -0.78 11.59 33.76
CA SER A 92 -0.04 11.30 32.55
C SER A 92 0.32 12.58 31.81
N TRP A 93 1.61 12.73 31.54
CA TRP A 93 2.17 13.79 30.72
C TRP A 93 2.64 13.20 29.41
N THR A 94 2.18 13.75 28.30
CA THR A 94 2.63 13.37 26.97
C THR A 94 3.19 14.59 26.28
N ARG A 95 4.36 14.44 25.64
CA ARG A 95 5.02 15.52 24.92
C ARG A 95 5.55 15.02 23.58
N GLN A 96 5.24 15.74 22.52
CA GLN A 96 5.89 15.57 21.22
C GLN A 96 7.30 16.16 21.32
N LEU A 97 8.30 15.29 21.24
CA LEU A 97 9.74 15.65 21.31
C LEU A 97 10.28 16.02 19.93
N THR A 98 9.73 15.39 18.89
CA THR A 98 10.04 15.62 17.47
C THR A 98 8.77 15.32 16.67
N GLU A 99 8.72 15.72 15.39
CA GLU A 99 7.59 15.39 14.50
C GLU A 99 7.24 13.89 14.49
N THR A 100 8.24 13.03 14.67
CA THR A 100 8.10 11.57 14.64
C THR A 100 8.20 10.90 16.01
N ALA A 101 8.47 11.65 17.09
CA ALA A 101 8.77 11.09 18.41
C ALA A 101 7.95 11.74 19.53
N ASN A 102 7.32 10.90 20.36
CA ASN A 102 6.52 11.30 21.52
C ASN A 102 7.09 10.65 22.79
N GLY A 103 7.28 11.44 23.84
CA GLY A 103 7.55 10.97 25.18
C GLY A 103 6.26 10.92 26.01
N ASN A 104 6.19 9.98 26.95
CA ASN A 104 5.13 9.90 27.94
C ASN A 104 5.71 9.61 29.32
N ILE A 105 5.19 10.29 30.34
CA ILE A 105 5.46 10.01 31.74
C ILE A 105 4.11 9.76 32.39
N GLN A 106 3.96 8.67 33.11
CA GLN A 106 2.74 8.32 33.82
C GLN A 106 3.06 8.02 35.28
N LEU A 107 2.45 8.78 36.17
CA LEU A 107 2.39 8.54 37.59
C LEU A 107 1.06 7.86 37.91
N ALA A 108 1.09 6.78 38.67
CA ALA A 108 -0.09 6.17 39.27
C ALA A 108 0.17 6.03 40.76
N VAL A 109 -0.75 6.51 41.59
CA VAL A 109 -0.70 6.51 43.04
C VAL A 109 -1.99 5.86 43.53
N GLY A 110 -1.85 4.78 44.28
CA GLY A 110 -2.95 3.94 44.72
C GLY A 110 -2.41 2.67 45.38
N PRO A 111 -3.21 1.60 45.47
CA PRO A 111 -2.78 0.32 46.04
C PRO A 111 -1.52 -0.24 45.36
N GLU A 112 -1.41 -0.05 44.04
CA GLU A 112 -0.20 -0.32 43.26
C GLU A 112 0.34 0.97 42.66
N SER A 113 1.10 1.72 43.47
CA SER A 113 1.73 2.95 43.01
C SER A 113 2.87 2.63 42.01
N SER A 114 2.93 3.35 40.89
CA SER A 114 3.97 3.18 39.88
C SER A 114 4.27 4.45 39.09
N ILE A 115 5.50 4.55 38.60
CA ILE A 115 6.00 5.60 37.73
C ILE A 115 6.47 4.92 36.44
N ALA A 116 5.89 5.29 35.31
CA ALA A 116 6.29 4.83 33.98
C ALA A 116 6.83 5.99 33.16
N VAL A 117 7.97 5.79 32.53
CA VAL A 117 8.58 6.73 31.58
C VAL A 117 8.77 5.99 30.27
N GLY A 118 8.15 6.49 29.22
CA GLY A 118 8.19 5.90 27.89
C GLY A 118 8.49 6.92 26.80
N TRP A 119 8.95 6.39 25.68
CA TRP A 119 9.08 7.12 24.44
C TRP A 119 8.66 6.22 23.30
N GLN A 120 8.05 6.81 22.28
CA GLN A 120 7.68 6.15 21.04
C GLN A 120 8.12 7.01 19.86
N LYS A 121 8.75 6.39 18.88
CA LYS A 121 9.12 6.99 17.61
C LYS A 121 8.47 6.21 16.48
N LYS A 122 7.83 6.92 15.56
CA LYS A 122 7.13 6.33 14.42
C LYS A 122 7.48 7.10 13.15
N GLU A 123 8.16 6.41 12.27
CA GLU A 123 8.51 6.83 10.92
C GLU A 123 7.77 5.95 9.91
N GLU A 124 7.93 6.24 8.62
CA GLU A 124 7.25 5.50 7.55
C GLU A 124 7.65 4.02 7.51
N LYS A 125 8.98 3.76 7.63
CA LYS A 125 9.59 2.43 7.58
C LYS A 125 9.88 1.83 8.96
N MET A 126 9.98 2.63 10.02
CA MET A 126 10.45 2.17 11.32
C MET A 126 9.53 2.66 12.44
N SER A 127 9.32 1.83 13.46
CA SER A 127 8.70 2.25 14.71
C SER A 127 9.47 1.65 15.87
N ALA A 128 9.94 2.49 16.78
CA ALA A 128 10.65 2.10 17.98
C ALA A 128 9.90 2.66 19.19
N ALA A 129 9.86 1.93 20.29
CA ALA A 129 9.41 2.49 21.56
C ALA A 129 10.16 1.82 22.70
N GLY A 130 10.36 2.56 23.78
CA GLY A 130 10.89 2.05 25.03
C GLY A 130 10.04 2.56 26.18
N GLU A 131 9.86 1.74 27.20
CA GLU A 131 9.12 2.11 28.40
C GLU A 131 9.80 1.48 29.62
N VAL A 132 10.00 2.26 30.66
CA VAL A 132 10.50 1.81 31.95
C VAL A 132 9.46 2.16 33.01
N LYS A 133 8.93 1.13 33.67
CA LYS A 133 7.93 1.23 34.73
C LYS A 133 8.51 0.74 36.04
N PHE A 134 8.47 1.60 37.05
CA PHE A 134 8.82 1.31 38.43
C PHE A 134 7.56 1.36 39.29
N GLY A 135 7.09 0.21 39.74
CA GLY A 135 6.07 0.07 40.77
C GLY A 135 6.67 -0.16 42.14
N THR A 136 5.84 -0.08 43.18
CA THR A 136 6.23 -0.36 44.56
C THR A 136 6.74 -1.79 44.76
N SER A 137 6.20 -2.75 44.01
CA SER A 137 6.53 -4.19 44.10
C SER A 137 7.05 -4.80 42.80
N SER A 138 7.13 -4.02 41.72
CA SER A 138 7.56 -4.52 40.42
C SER A 138 8.35 -3.49 39.63
N PHE A 139 9.31 -3.94 38.86
CA PHE A 139 10.00 -3.13 37.85
C PHE A 139 9.80 -3.81 36.51
N LEU A 140 9.60 -3.04 35.44
CA LEU A 140 9.47 -3.51 34.07
C LEU A 140 10.09 -2.50 33.11
N ALA A 141 11.21 -2.85 32.49
CA ALA A 141 11.74 -2.22 31.29
C ALA A 141 11.28 -3.00 30.05
N SER A 142 10.81 -2.29 29.04
CA SER A 142 10.44 -2.89 27.75
C SER A 142 10.96 -2.04 26.60
N ALA A 143 11.35 -2.72 25.52
CA ALA A 143 11.79 -2.12 24.28
C ALA A 143 11.11 -2.84 23.13
N GLN A 144 10.55 -2.09 22.18
CA GLN A 144 9.95 -2.64 20.98
C GLN A 144 10.52 -1.94 19.74
N TYR A 145 10.83 -2.75 18.74
CA TYR A 145 11.34 -2.30 17.46
C TYR A 145 10.59 -3.00 16.34
N THR A 146 9.94 -2.24 15.47
CA THR A 146 9.19 -2.72 14.31
C THR A 146 9.76 -2.09 13.05
N HIS A 147 10.17 -2.91 12.10
CA HIS A 147 10.70 -2.46 10.81
C HIS A 147 9.81 -2.94 9.67
N ARG A 148 9.36 -2.02 8.81
CA ARG A 148 8.53 -2.29 7.64
C ARG A 148 9.44 -2.47 6.42
N PHE A 149 9.53 -3.70 5.93
CA PHE A 149 10.28 -4.04 4.72
C PHE A 149 9.51 -3.69 3.44
N SER A 150 8.18 -3.62 3.51
CA SER A 150 7.29 -3.30 2.40
C SER A 150 5.97 -2.73 2.93
N SER A 151 5.13 -2.17 2.06
CA SER A 151 3.76 -1.76 2.39
C SER A 151 2.91 -2.91 2.96
N LYS A 152 3.29 -4.17 2.69
CA LYS A 152 2.60 -5.36 3.18
C LYS A 152 3.34 -6.13 4.27
N SER A 153 4.65 -5.96 4.48
CA SER A 153 5.42 -6.84 5.39
C SER A 153 6.24 -6.06 6.40
N HIS A 154 6.19 -6.50 7.67
CA HIS A 154 6.92 -5.90 8.78
C HIS A 154 7.52 -6.96 9.69
N GLY A 155 8.72 -6.70 10.21
CA GLY A 155 9.34 -7.45 11.30
C GLY A 155 9.13 -6.71 12.62
N ARG A 156 9.07 -7.45 13.73
CA ARG A 156 8.90 -6.92 15.09
C ARG A 156 9.80 -7.69 16.06
N ILE A 157 10.50 -6.95 16.89
CA ILE A 157 11.31 -7.44 18.00
C ILE A 157 10.82 -6.71 19.26
N VAL A 158 10.57 -7.43 20.35
CA VAL A 158 10.17 -6.89 21.63
C VAL A 158 10.99 -7.55 22.72
N GLY A 159 11.65 -6.77 23.57
CA GLY A 159 12.26 -7.24 24.80
C GLY A 159 11.49 -6.69 25.99
N LYS A 160 11.27 -7.52 27.00
CA LYS A 160 10.73 -7.13 28.31
C LYS A 160 11.60 -7.73 29.40
N VAL A 161 12.02 -6.90 30.34
CA VAL A 161 12.86 -7.25 31.48
C VAL A 161 12.22 -6.63 32.70
N GLY A 162 11.89 -7.42 33.70
CA GLY A 162 11.25 -6.97 34.91
C GLY A 162 11.48 -7.94 36.05
N SER A 163 11.02 -7.58 37.24
CA SER A 163 11.24 -8.35 38.48
C SER A 163 10.75 -9.81 38.37
N THR A 164 9.68 -10.04 37.63
CA THR A 164 9.07 -11.38 37.45
C THR A 164 8.94 -11.79 35.97
N THR A 165 9.43 -10.97 35.05
CA THR A 165 9.25 -11.18 33.61
C THR A 165 10.55 -10.95 32.87
N LEU A 166 11.01 -11.95 32.13
CA LEU A 166 12.07 -11.81 31.15
C LEU A 166 11.53 -12.47 29.89
N GLU A 167 11.23 -11.68 28.87
CA GLU A 167 10.63 -12.13 27.61
C GLU A 167 11.33 -11.45 26.43
N LEU A 168 11.73 -12.25 25.45
CA LEU A 168 12.18 -11.80 24.14
C LEU A 168 11.19 -12.33 23.09
N GLU A 169 10.51 -11.43 22.40
CA GLU A 169 9.63 -11.75 21.27
C GLU A 169 10.28 -11.32 19.96
N VAL A 170 10.39 -12.24 19.01
CA VAL A 170 10.90 -11.99 17.67
C VAL A 170 9.89 -12.53 16.67
N GLY A 171 9.53 -11.75 15.67
CA GLY A 171 8.69 -12.26 14.61
C GLY A 171 8.35 -11.24 13.55
N GLY A 172 7.32 -11.53 12.79
CA GLY A 172 6.94 -10.72 11.64
C GLY A 172 5.49 -10.91 11.27
N GLY A 173 4.98 -9.96 10.50
CA GLY A 173 3.64 -10.00 9.97
C GLY A 173 3.57 -9.60 8.52
N ARG A 174 2.50 -10.05 7.89
CA ARG A 174 2.13 -9.65 6.54
C ARG A 174 0.66 -9.27 6.47
N LYS A 175 0.39 -8.15 5.81
CA LYS A 175 -0.94 -7.71 5.39
C LYS A 175 -1.38 -8.57 4.21
N ILE A 176 -2.41 -9.38 4.41
CA ILE A 176 -2.97 -10.29 3.39
C ILE A 176 -4.02 -9.55 2.57
N SER A 177 -4.85 -8.73 3.22
CA SER A 177 -5.89 -7.91 2.59
C SER A 177 -5.88 -6.50 3.17
N ASN A 178 -6.73 -5.60 2.66
CA ASN A 178 -6.85 -4.23 3.17
C ASN A 178 -7.21 -4.17 4.67
N PHE A 179 -7.92 -5.19 5.16
CA PHE A 179 -8.43 -5.28 6.53
C PHE A 179 -7.85 -6.43 7.35
N SER A 180 -7.05 -7.32 6.75
CA SER A 180 -6.50 -8.51 7.43
C SER A 180 -4.98 -8.50 7.48
N THR A 181 -4.41 -8.59 8.68
CA THR A 181 -2.97 -8.80 8.90
C THR A 181 -2.74 -10.04 9.74
N VAL A 182 -1.82 -10.89 9.28
CA VAL A 182 -1.38 -12.09 10.00
C VAL A 182 0.02 -11.84 10.54
N ARG A 183 0.26 -12.23 11.79
CA ARG A 183 1.56 -12.14 12.45
C ARG A 183 1.90 -13.46 13.10
N MET A 184 3.18 -13.81 13.05
CA MET A 184 3.75 -14.94 13.76
C MET A 184 4.87 -14.39 14.62
N LEU A 185 4.74 -14.56 15.93
CA LEU A 185 5.71 -14.10 16.93
C LEU A 185 6.21 -15.31 17.71
N TYR A 186 7.52 -15.40 17.85
CA TYR A 186 8.21 -16.37 18.68
C TYR A 186 8.63 -15.67 19.97
N SER A 187 8.13 -16.13 21.10
CA SER A 187 8.36 -15.54 22.42
C SER A 187 9.11 -16.53 23.29
N ILE A 188 10.27 -16.10 23.78
CA ILE A 188 11.13 -16.86 24.70
C ILE A 188 11.13 -16.11 26.03
N GLY A 189 10.74 -16.75 27.11
CA GLY A 189 10.83 -16.12 28.43
C GLY A 189 10.88 -17.11 29.58
N ILE A 190 10.90 -16.58 30.81
CA ILE A 190 10.95 -17.41 32.04
C ILE A 190 9.75 -18.35 32.13
N GLN A 191 8.59 -17.96 31.58
CA GLN A 191 7.39 -18.79 31.53
C GLN A 191 7.42 -19.88 30.43
N GLY A 192 8.50 -19.92 29.64
CA GLY A 192 8.71 -20.89 28.57
C GLY A 192 8.77 -20.27 27.17
N ILE A 193 8.61 -21.13 26.18
CA ILE A 193 8.71 -20.82 24.76
C ILE A 193 7.31 -20.91 24.14
N PHE A 194 6.90 -19.83 23.46
CA PHE A 194 5.57 -19.70 22.86
C PHE A 194 5.64 -19.30 21.38
N TRP A 195 4.74 -19.87 20.57
CA TRP A 195 4.34 -19.27 19.30
C TRP A 195 3.03 -18.52 19.46
N LYS A 196 3.04 -17.23 19.15
CA LYS A 196 1.83 -16.40 19.13
C LYS A 196 1.46 -16.13 17.68
N PHE A 197 0.35 -16.71 17.25
CA PHE A 197 -0.26 -16.40 15.97
C PHE A 197 -1.31 -15.30 16.17
N GLU A 198 -1.08 -14.11 15.61
CA GLU A 198 -2.03 -13.00 15.68
C GLU A 198 -2.71 -12.80 14.32
N LEU A 199 -4.04 -12.83 14.29
CA LEU A 199 -4.87 -12.43 13.16
C LEU A 199 -5.64 -11.17 13.55
N HIS A 200 -5.33 -10.05 12.88
CA HIS A 200 -6.11 -8.83 13.00
C HIS A 200 -7.03 -8.71 11.79
N ARG A 201 -8.35 -8.65 12.00
CA ARG A 201 -9.35 -8.44 10.94
C ARG A 201 -10.43 -7.47 11.40
N GLY A 202 -10.59 -6.34 10.69
CA GLY A 202 -11.72 -5.43 10.89
C GLY A 202 -11.92 -4.95 12.34
N GLY A 203 -10.83 -4.65 13.05
CA GLY A 203 -10.85 -4.23 14.47
C GLY A 203 -10.76 -5.38 15.47
N GLN A 204 -11.01 -6.62 15.07
CA GLN A 204 -10.88 -7.79 15.93
C GLN A 204 -9.43 -8.31 15.92
N LYS A 205 -8.91 -8.70 17.10
CA LYS A 205 -7.58 -9.31 17.27
C LYS A 205 -7.73 -10.71 17.86
N LEU A 206 -7.49 -11.73 17.04
CA LEU A 206 -7.41 -13.12 17.48
C LEU A 206 -5.94 -13.46 17.76
N ILE A 207 -5.63 -13.94 18.97
CA ILE A 207 -4.28 -14.39 19.35
C ILE A 207 -4.39 -15.85 19.77
N ILE A 208 -3.65 -16.73 19.10
CA ILE A 208 -3.55 -18.15 19.45
C ILE A 208 -2.13 -18.39 19.97
N PRO A 209 -1.94 -18.45 21.30
CA PRO A 209 -0.66 -18.80 21.90
C PRO A 209 -0.51 -20.33 21.98
N ILE A 210 0.52 -20.87 21.33
CA ILE A 210 0.92 -22.28 21.42
C ILE A 210 2.14 -22.36 22.34
N LEU A 211 1.97 -22.98 23.50
CA LEU A 211 3.07 -23.30 24.41
C LEU A 211 3.86 -24.48 23.82
N LEU A 212 5.13 -24.28 23.52
CA LEU A 212 6.00 -25.33 22.99
C LEU A 212 6.75 -26.06 24.11
N SER A 213 7.30 -25.30 25.07
CA SER A 213 8.01 -25.85 26.23
C SER A 213 7.92 -24.90 27.41
N ARG A 214 7.81 -25.44 28.63
CA ARG A 214 7.92 -24.67 29.89
C ARG A 214 9.38 -24.47 30.32
N HIS A 215 10.28 -25.32 29.87
CA HIS A 215 11.70 -25.25 30.19
C HIS A 215 12.47 -24.58 29.07
N LEU A 216 13.36 -23.65 29.44
CA LEU A 216 14.28 -22.99 28.53
C LEU A 216 15.44 -23.95 28.19
N ASN A 217 15.18 -24.87 27.28
CA ASN A 217 16.25 -25.67 26.67
C ASN A 217 16.74 -24.98 25.40
N PRO A 218 18.03 -24.59 25.31
CA PRO A 218 18.56 -23.87 24.15
C PRO A 218 18.41 -24.65 22.85
N VAL A 219 18.58 -25.98 22.86
CA VAL A 219 18.44 -26.83 21.67
C VAL A 219 17.02 -26.75 21.12
N PHE A 220 16.03 -26.86 22.02
CA PHE A 220 14.62 -26.78 21.66
C PHE A 220 14.22 -25.36 21.22
N ALA A 221 14.77 -24.33 21.85
CA ALA A 221 14.54 -22.93 21.47
C ALA A 221 15.04 -22.66 20.03
N THR A 222 16.26 -23.09 19.72
CA THR A 222 16.84 -22.96 18.38
C THR A 222 16.03 -23.74 17.35
N GLY A 223 15.64 -24.98 17.66
CA GLY A 223 14.76 -25.78 16.78
C GLY A 223 13.40 -25.12 16.53
N ALA A 224 12.76 -24.59 17.57
CA ALA A 224 11.48 -23.88 17.48
C ALA A 224 11.56 -22.57 16.70
N PHE A 225 12.75 -22.00 16.50
CA PHE A 225 12.94 -20.85 15.62
C PHE A 225 13.25 -21.28 14.17
N ILE A 226 14.12 -22.26 13.99
CA ILE A 226 14.61 -22.70 12.66
C ILE A 226 13.54 -23.47 11.88
N LEU A 227 12.77 -24.34 12.52
CA LEU A 227 11.76 -25.16 11.84
C LEU A 227 10.69 -24.33 11.10
N PRO A 228 9.99 -23.37 11.71
CA PRO A 228 8.98 -22.60 11.00
C PRO A 228 9.57 -21.64 9.96
N THR A 229 10.77 -21.10 10.21
CA THR A 229 11.43 -20.18 9.26
C THR A 229 11.93 -20.91 8.02
N SER A 230 12.55 -22.08 8.18
CA SER A 230 12.95 -22.95 7.07
C SER A 230 11.73 -23.45 6.28
N LEU A 231 10.67 -23.91 6.96
CA LEU A 231 9.43 -24.33 6.33
C LEU A 231 8.80 -23.20 5.50
N TYR A 232 8.76 -21.98 6.04
CA TYR A 232 8.27 -20.80 5.31
C TYR A 232 9.12 -20.53 4.05
N PHE A 233 10.44 -20.62 4.15
CA PHE A 233 11.34 -20.40 3.01
C PHE A 233 11.14 -21.44 1.90
N VAL A 234 11.02 -22.71 2.28
CA VAL A 234 10.74 -23.83 1.35
C VAL A 234 9.41 -23.62 0.65
N LEU A 235 8.33 -23.37 1.40
CA LEU A 235 7.00 -23.12 0.83
C LEU A 235 6.99 -21.89 -0.09
N LYS A 236 7.66 -20.81 0.31
CA LYS A 236 7.78 -19.59 -0.50
C LYS A 236 8.47 -19.84 -1.83
N LYS A 237 9.59 -20.57 -1.82
CA LYS A 237 10.41 -20.79 -3.03
C LYS A 237 9.80 -21.84 -3.96
N PHE A 238 9.27 -22.94 -3.42
CA PHE A 238 8.82 -24.08 -4.22
C PHE A 238 7.32 -24.12 -4.52
N VAL A 239 6.47 -23.51 -3.69
CA VAL A 239 5.00 -23.56 -3.89
C VAL A 239 4.46 -22.21 -4.33
N PHE A 240 4.68 -21.17 -3.51
CA PHE A 240 4.05 -19.87 -3.74
C PHE A 240 4.61 -19.16 -4.97
N LYS A 241 5.94 -19.01 -5.08
CA LYS A 241 6.57 -18.32 -6.22
C LYS A 241 6.15 -18.91 -7.58
N PRO A 242 6.24 -20.24 -7.84
CA PRO A 242 5.84 -20.77 -9.13
C PRO A 242 4.33 -20.65 -9.37
N TYR A 243 3.49 -20.78 -8.33
CA TYR A 243 2.04 -20.61 -8.47
C TYR A 243 1.67 -19.18 -8.91
N TYR A 244 2.25 -18.16 -8.28
CA TYR A 244 2.00 -16.76 -8.66
C TYR A 244 2.50 -16.46 -10.08
N LEU A 245 3.70 -16.93 -10.45
CA LEU A 245 4.23 -16.75 -11.80
C LEU A 245 3.34 -17.43 -12.85
N LYS A 246 2.84 -18.65 -12.59
CA LYS A 246 1.88 -19.32 -13.48
C LYS A 246 0.59 -18.51 -13.62
N ARG A 247 0.07 -17.97 -12.52
CA ARG A 247 -1.16 -17.18 -12.52
C ARG A 247 -1.01 -15.85 -13.26
N GLU A 248 0.14 -15.19 -13.13
CA GLU A 248 0.47 -13.97 -13.89
C GLU A 248 0.56 -14.27 -15.39
N LYS A 249 1.23 -15.36 -15.78
CA LYS A 249 1.27 -15.80 -17.17
C LYS A 249 -0.13 -16.07 -17.74
N LEU A 250 -0.98 -16.78 -17.00
CA LEU A 250 -2.36 -17.05 -17.43
C LEU A 250 -3.18 -15.77 -17.60
N LYS A 251 -3.05 -14.81 -16.68
CA LYS A 251 -3.71 -13.51 -16.80
C LYS A 251 -3.19 -12.69 -17.99
N ALA A 252 -1.90 -12.77 -18.28
CA ALA A 252 -1.32 -12.12 -19.44
C ALA A 252 -1.90 -12.71 -20.74
N LEU A 253 -1.99 -14.04 -20.84
CA LEU A 253 -2.60 -14.72 -21.99
C LEU A 253 -4.08 -14.35 -22.15
N GLU A 254 -4.86 -14.38 -21.06
CA GLU A 254 -6.28 -14.00 -21.09
C GLU A 254 -6.48 -12.54 -21.53
N ASN A 255 -5.58 -11.63 -21.14
CA ASN A 255 -5.62 -10.23 -21.59
C ASN A 255 -5.28 -10.10 -23.07
N VAL A 256 -4.34 -10.90 -23.59
CA VAL A 256 -4.01 -10.93 -25.03
C VAL A 256 -5.21 -11.46 -25.82
N GLU A 257 -5.83 -12.55 -25.37
CA GLU A 257 -7.03 -13.12 -26.01
C GLU A 257 -8.21 -12.15 -26.02
N LYS A 258 -8.49 -11.47 -24.91
CA LYS A 258 -9.57 -10.46 -24.83
C LYS A 258 -9.32 -9.24 -25.73
N THR A 259 -8.05 -8.90 -25.93
CA THR A 259 -7.64 -7.75 -26.73
C THR A 259 -7.62 -8.07 -28.23
N SER A 260 -7.37 -9.33 -28.60
CA SER A 260 -7.18 -9.73 -30.01
C SER A 260 -8.38 -9.42 -30.90
N ALA A 261 -9.61 -9.73 -30.45
CA ALA A 261 -10.83 -9.45 -31.21
C ALA A 261 -11.02 -7.94 -31.46
N LYS A 262 -10.77 -7.11 -30.44
CA LYS A 262 -10.86 -5.65 -30.56
C LYS A 262 -9.82 -5.08 -31.52
N VAL A 263 -8.60 -5.63 -31.50
CA VAL A 263 -7.52 -5.22 -32.42
C VAL A 263 -7.89 -5.59 -33.86
N GLN A 264 -8.46 -6.77 -34.09
CA GLN A 264 -8.89 -7.19 -35.43
C GLN A 264 -10.01 -6.29 -35.98
N GLU A 265 -11.02 -5.96 -35.18
CA GLU A 265 -12.08 -5.02 -35.57
C GLU A 265 -11.53 -3.62 -35.88
N ALA A 266 -10.64 -3.10 -35.03
CA ALA A 266 -10.01 -1.81 -35.23
C ALA A 266 -9.12 -1.78 -36.48
N ARG A 267 -8.40 -2.88 -36.77
CA ARG A 267 -7.59 -3.03 -37.98
C ARG A 267 -8.45 -3.05 -39.23
N ALA A 268 -9.54 -3.82 -39.22
CA ALA A 268 -10.49 -3.84 -40.33
C ALA A 268 -11.15 -2.47 -40.57
N ALA A 269 -11.44 -1.72 -39.51
CA ALA A 269 -11.95 -0.35 -39.61
C ALA A 269 -10.90 0.61 -40.20
N ALA A 270 -9.64 0.52 -39.76
CA ALA A 270 -8.54 1.30 -40.31
C ALA A 270 -8.30 1.00 -41.80
N GLU A 271 -8.31 -0.27 -42.21
CA GLU A 271 -8.17 -0.67 -43.62
C GLU A 271 -9.32 -0.13 -44.49
N LYS A 272 -10.55 -0.15 -43.98
CA LYS A 272 -11.70 0.48 -44.67
C LYS A 272 -11.50 1.98 -44.83
N ALA A 273 -11.04 2.67 -43.78
CA ALA A 273 -10.74 4.10 -43.85
C ALA A 273 -9.59 4.40 -44.83
N GLN A 274 -8.53 3.57 -44.85
CA GLN A 274 -7.43 3.70 -45.81
C GLN A 274 -7.92 3.57 -47.26
N LYS A 275 -8.82 2.62 -47.55
CA LYS A 275 -9.44 2.47 -48.87
C LYS A 275 -10.23 3.73 -49.29
N LEU A 276 -10.97 4.34 -48.36
CA LEU A 276 -11.70 5.59 -48.64
C LEU A 276 -10.75 6.76 -48.96
N LEU A 277 -9.61 6.83 -48.27
CA LEU A 277 -8.62 7.88 -48.47
C LEU A 277 -7.75 7.69 -49.72
N GLN A 278 -7.69 6.48 -50.28
CA GLN A 278 -6.75 6.08 -51.32
C GLN A 278 -6.74 7.02 -52.53
N ASN A 279 -7.91 7.40 -53.04
CA ASN A 279 -8.02 8.27 -54.21
C ASN A 279 -7.47 9.67 -53.96
N VAL A 280 -7.78 10.25 -52.79
CA VAL A 280 -7.33 11.60 -52.42
C VAL A 280 -5.84 11.59 -52.06
N ALA A 281 -5.39 10.57 -51.32
CA ALA A 281 -3.98 10.39 -50.98
C ALA A 281 -3.12 10.25 -52.23
N ASN A 282 -3.55 9.46 -53.22
CA ASN A 282 -2.83 9.30 -54.48
C ASN A 282 -2.76 10.58 -55.31
N ARG A 283 -3.86 11.34 -55.38
CA ARG A 283 -3.88 12.65 -56.05
C ARG A 283 -2.92 13.64 -55.40
N LYS A 284 -2.97 13.75 -54.06
CA LYS A 284 -2.06 14.61 -53.29
C LYS A 284 -0.61 14.21 -53.47
N ARG A 285 -0.31 12.90 -53.36
CA ARG A 285 1.03 12.34 -53.57
C ARG A 285 1.57 12.65 -54.96
N ASN A 286 0.77 12.45 -56.02
CA ASN A 286 1.21 12.74 -57.39
C ASN A 286 1.48 14.24 -57.59
N ARG A 287 0.62 15.13 -57.07
CA ARG A 287 0.83 16.59 -57.13
C ARG A 287 2.11 17.03 -56.41
N GLN A 288 2.40 16.44 -55.24
CA GLN A 288 3.65 16.68 -54.53
C GLN A 288 4.85 16.15 -55.31
N LEU A 289 4.73 14.99 -55.95
CA LEU A 289 5.78 14.39 -56.77
C LEU A 289 6.12 15.26 -57.99
N GLU A 290 5.13 15.84 -58.67
CA GLU A 290 5.33 16.78 -59.79
C GLU A 290 6.02 18.08 -59.35
N THR A 291 5.82 18.48 -58.09
CA THR A 291 6.36 19.74 -57.54
C THR A 291 7.68 19.51 -56.77
N ASN A 292 8.26 18.29 -56.82
CA ASN A 292 9.40 17.87 -56.00
C ASN A 292 9.21 18.18 -54.49
N GLY A 293 7.98 18.06 -54.02
CA GLY A 293 7.54 18.29 -52.65
C GLY A 293 7.69 17.06 -51.75
N LEU A 294 6.98 17.06 -50.62
CA LEU A 294 7.06 15.99 -49.62
C LEU A 294 6.25 14.77 -50.06
N VAL A 295 6.91 13.62 -50.19
CA VAL A 295 6.27 12.32 -50.49
C VAL A 295 6.73 11.28 -49.48
N ILE A 296 5.77 10.61 -48.82
CA ILE A 296 6.08 9.58 -47.82
C ILE A 296 6.18 8.24 -48.53
N THR A 297 7.37 7.64 -48.49
CA THR A 297 7.68 6.39 -49.20
C THR A 297 7.28 5.17 -48.40
N ARG A 298 7.49 5.21 -47.07
CA ARG A 298 7.14 4.11 -46.17
C ARG A 298 6.83 4.66 -44.78
N ALA A 299 5.73 4.21 -44.17
CA ALA A 299 5.45 4.53 -42.79
C ALA A 299 4.82 3.35 -42.05
N LEU A 300 5.43 3.00 -40.92
CA LEU A 300 5.06 1.85 -40.11
C LEU A 300 4.74 2.28 -38.69
N TYR A 301 3.59 1.85 -38.17
CA TYR A 301 3.14 2.13 -36.82
C TYR A 301 2.95 0.84 -36.03
N GLY A 302 3.59 0.69 -34.87
CA GLY A 302 3.49 -0.53 -34.08
C GLY A 302 4.47 -0.64 -32.93
N ASN A 303 4.66 -1.87 -32.43
CA ASN A 303 5.54 -2.15 -31.30
C ASN A 303 7.01 -1.80 -31.62
N ARG A 304 7.68 -1.09 -30.70
CA ARG A 304 9.11 -0.68 -30.81
C ARG A 304 10.06 -1.83 -31.12
N ILE A 305 9.85 -2.99 -30.51
CA ILE A 305 10.73 -4.17 -30.67
C ILE A 305 10.52 -4.80 -32.06
N ALA A 306 9.28 -4.81 -32.55
CA ALA A 306 8.96 -5.33 -33.88
C ALA A 306 9.52 -4.42 -34.99
N LEU A 307 9.47 -3.10 -34.81
CA LEU A 307 10.02 -2.12 -35.76
C LEU A 307 11.56 -2.16 -35.84
N SER A 308 12.25 -2.44 -34.73
CA SER A 308 13.72 -2.48 -34.66
C SER A 308 14.36 -3.75 -35.22
N ARG A 309 13.62 -4.83 -35.45
CA ARG A 309 14.16 -6.15 -35.86
C ARG A 309 14.10 -6.43 -37.36
N ASN A 310 13.84 -5.41 -38.18
CA ASN A 310 13.55 -5.59 -39.61
C ASN A 310 14.72 -6.12 -40.48
N ASP A 311 15.91 -6.37 -39.93
CA ASP A 311 17.09 -6.75 -40.75
C ASP A 311 17.52 -8.23 -40.73
N GLU A 312 17.11 -9.14 -39.82
CA GLU A 312 17.85 -10.43 -39.72
C GLU A 312 17.12 -11.78 -39.57
N SER A 313 15.79 -11.95 -39.66
CA SER A 313 15.26 -13.34 -39.71
C SER A 313 13.85 -13.53 -40.26
N ARG A 314 13.72 -14.46 -41.22
CA ARG A 314 12.51 -14.72 -42.03
C ARG A 314 11.48 -15.68 -41.42
N GLU A 315 11.73 -16.30 -40.26
CA GLU A 315 10.85 -17.36 -39.74
C GLU A 315 9.91 -16.93 -38.59
N THR A 316 10.13 -15.77 -37.95
CA THR A 316 9.25 -15.22 -36.89
C THR A 316 8.26 -14.17 -37.41
N GLN A 317 8.10 -14.07 -38.73
CA GLN A 317 7.49 -12.91 -39.39
C GLN A 317 5.95 -12.85 -39.26
N HIS A 318 5.23 -13.97 -39.11
CA HIS A 318 3.75 -13.95 -39.15
C HIS A 318 3.08 -13.38 -37.87
N GLU A 319 3.66 -13.58 -36.68
CA GLU A 319 3.10 -12.99 -35.44
C GLU A 319 3.55 -11.53 -35.23
N LEU A 320 4.79 -11.20 -35.63
CA LEU A 320 5.34 -9.84 -35.50
C LEU A 320 4.77 -8.86 -36.54
N THR A 321 4.46 -9.33 -37.75
CA THR A 321 3.73 -8.52 -38.76
C THR A 321 2.30 -8.21 -38.35
N SER A 322 1.73 -8.97 -37.41
CA SER A 322 0.41 -8.69 -36.86
C SER A 322 0.42 -7.43 -35.97
N GLN A 323 1.55 -7.11 -35.34
CA GLN A 323 1.70 -5.98 -34.40
C GLN A 323 2.19 -4.68 -35.07
N VAL A 324 2.30 -4.65 -36.39
CA VAL A 324 2.71 -3.48 -37.18
C VAL A 324 1.63 -3.17 -38.22
N LEU A 325 1.31 -1.89 -38.35
CA LEU A 325 0.35 -1.35 -39.31
C LEU A 325 1.07 -0.45 -40.31
N ASP A 326 0.85 -0.68 -41.60
CA ASP A 326 1.28 0.24 -42.65
C ASP A 326 0.33 1.45 -42.68
N VAL A 327 0.91 2.63 -42.50
CA VAL A 327 0.19 3.92 -42.42
C VAL A 327 0.70 4.91 -43.47
N THR A 328 1.38 4.41 -44.51
CA THR A 328 1.92 5.21 -45.61
C THR A 328 0.84 6.00 -46.35
N LEU A 329 -0.31 5.38 -46.62
CA LEU A 329 -1.44 6.02 -47.29
C LEU A 329 -2.08 7.13 -46.45
N PRO A 330 -2.49 6.88 -45.19
CA PRO A 330 -2.98 7.92 -44.28
C PRO A 330 -2.04 9.12 -44.12
N LEU A 331 -0.74 8.89 -43.97
CA LEU A 331 0.19 10.00 -43.81
C LEU A 331 0.30 10.83 -45.10
N ASN A 332 0.36 10.20 -46.28
CA ASN A 332 0.34 10.94 -47.55
C ASN A 332 -0.94 11.78 -47.72
N PHE A 333 -2.07 11.33 -47.18
CA PHE A 333 -3.30 12.13 -47.15
C PHE A 333 -3.20 13.38 -46.26
N LEU A 334 -2.48 13.28 -45.14
CA LEU A 334 -2.28 14.37 -44.17
C LEU A 334 -1.25 15.42 -44.60
N VAL A 335 -0.53 15.20 -45.71
CA VAL A 335 0.36 16.22 -46.27
C VAL A 335 -0.48 17.42 -46.75
N SER A 336 -0.05 18.61 -46.33
CA SER A 336 -0.64 19.89 -46.71
C SER A 336 -0.29 20.25 -48.15
N GLU A 337 -1.05 21.13 -48.79
CA GLU A 337 -0.71 21.59 -50.15
C GLU A 337 0.66 22.29 -50.22
N SER A 338 1.07 22.93 -49.12
CA SER A 338 2.39 23.54 -48.93
C SER A 338 3.55 22.53 -48.78
N GLY A 339 3.29 21.22 -48.83
CA GLY A 339 4.33 20.19 -48.74
C GLY A 339 4.84 19.94 -47.32
N GLN A 340 4.02 20.19 -46.29
CA GLN A 340 4.35 19.95 -44.89
C GLN A 340 3.36 18.97 -44.24
N LEU A 341 3.85 18.11 -43.36
CA LEU A 341 3.03 17.25 -42.50
C LEU A 341 3.32 17.57 -41.03
N LYS A 342 2.27 17.83 -40.27
CA LYS A 342 2.32 18.13 -38.84
C LYS A 342 1.37 17.22 -38.06
N LEU A 343 1.92 16.42 -37.15
CA LEU A 343 1.18 15.70 -36.12
C LEU A 343 1.44 16.39 -34.78
N HIS A 344 0.39 16.82 -34.10
CA HIS A 344 0.49 17.56 -32.85
C HIS A 344 0.88 16.67 -31.67
N GLU A 345 1.65 17.24 -30.74
CA GLU A 345 1.96 16.59 -29.45
C GLU A 345 0.68 16.30 -28.66
N GLY A 346 0.68 15.18 -27.92
CA GLY A 346 -0.43 14.79 -27.05
C GLY A 346 -1.59 14.07 -27.75
N VAL A 347 -1.62 14.07 -29.09
CA VAL A 347 -2.59 13.30 -29.88
C VAL A 347 -2.05 11.90 -30.13
N LYS A 348 -2.79 10.87 -29.70
CA LYS A 348 -2.45 9.47 -30.00
C LYS A 348 -2.47 9.24 -31.50
N LYS A 349 -1.40 8.67 -32.04
CA LYS A 349 -1.32 8.35 -33.48
C LYS A 349 -2.36 7.30 -33.87
N SER A 350 -2.75 6.40 -32.96
CA SER A 350 -3.87 5.47 -33.17
C SER A 350 -5.24 6.12 -33.35
N GLY A 351 -5.41 7.40 -32.97
CA GLY A 351 -6.64 8.16 -33.15
C GLY A 351 -6.77 8.85 -34.51
N ILE A 352 -5.73 8.77 -35.34
CA ILE A 352 -5.71 9.34 -36.69
C ILE A 352 -6.54 8.46 -37.62
N MET A 353 -7.28 9.05 -38.55
CA MET A 353 -8.05 8.30 -39.53
C MET A 353 -7.13 7.38 -40.37
N GLY A 354 -7.48 6.09 -40.45
CA GLY A 354 -6.66 5.08 -41.14
C GLY A 354 -5.52 4.50 -40.29
N PHE A 355 -5.40 4.92 -39.03
CA PHE A 355 -4.58 4.27 -38.01
C PHE A 355 -5.45 3.40 -37.10
N CYS A 356 -4.84 2.41 -36.46
CA CYS A 356 -5.39 1.70 -35.31
C CYS A 356 -4.26 1.37 -34.33
N ASP A 357 -4.58 0.95 -33.12
CA ASP A 357 -3.60 0.44 -32.15
C ASP A 357 -3.38 -1.07 -32.38
N PRO A 358 -2.24 -1.52 -32.96
CA PRO A 358 -2.00 -2.94 -33.23
C PRO A 358 -1.50 -3.70 -31.99
N CYS A 359 -1.10 -3.02 -30.91
CA CYS A 359 -0.58 -3.62 -29.67
C CYS A 359 -1.01 -2.80 -28.42
N PRO A 360 -2.28 -2.95 -27.98
CA PRO A 360 -2.77 -2.20 -26.82
C PRO A 360 -2.04 -2.59 -25.54
N GLY A 361 -1.61 -1.57 -24.78
CA GLY A 361 -0.85 -1.76 -23.53
C GLY A 361 0.67 -1.84 -23.71
N GLU A 362 1.15 -1.93 -24.94
CA GLU A 362 2.58 -1.88 -25.27
C GLU A 362 2.98 -0.51 -25.84
N PRO A 363 4.26 -0.10 -25.66
CA PRO A 363 4.77 1.15 -26.21
C PRO A 363 4.89 1.07 -27.73
N LYS A 364 4.34 2.08 -28.41
CA LYS A 364 4.27 2.17 -29.87
C LYS A 364 5.11 3.31 -30.41
N GLN A 365 5.62 3.10 -31.62
CA GLN A 365 6.37 4.10 -32.37
C GLN A 365 5.86 4.17 -33.80
N LEU A 366 6.03 5.35 -34.40
CA LEU A 366 5.81 5.61 -35.82
C LEU A 366 7.18 5.82 -36.47
N HIS A 367 7.50 4.94 -37.41
CA HIS A 367 8.67 5.06 -38.27
C HIS A 367 8.22 5.57 -39.63
N VAL A 368 8.86 6.64 -40.11
CA VAL A 368 8.51 7.31 -41.37
C VAL A 368 9.76 7.51 -42.20
N GLU A 369 9.71 7.05 -43.44
CA GLU A 369 10.65 7.33 -44.52
C GLU A 369 9.95 8.20 -45.55
N TYR A 370 10.62 9.26 -45.99
CA TYR A 370 10.06 10.21 -46.95
C TYR A 370 11.13 10.80 -47.86
N THR A 371 10.68 11.32 -49.00
CA THR A 371 11.50 12.04 -49.97
C THR A 371 11.06 13.49 -50.05
N TYR A 372 12.03 14.41 -50.11
CA TYR A 372 11.80 15.84 -50.27
C TYR A 372 12.94 16.45 -51.08
N ARG A 373 12.62 17.16 -52.17
CA ARG A 373 13.62 17.79 -53.07
C ARG A 373 14.80 16.86 -53.42
N ASP A 374 14.48 15.64 -53.86
CA ASP A 374 15.41 14.56 -54.23
C ASP A 374 16.26 13.94 -53.11
N GLY A 375 16.15 14.43 -51.86
CA GLY A 375 16.76 13.80 -50.68
C GLY A 375 15.86 12.73 -50.05
N ARG A 376 16.46 11.71 -49.42
CA ARG A 376 15.76 10.71 -48.60
C ARG A 376 15.95 11.01 -47.12
N TYR A 377 14.89 10.84 -46.35
CA TYR A 377 14.85 11.18 -44.94
C TYR A 377 14.14 10.08 -44.15
N GLN A 378 14.56 9.87 -42.90
CA GLN A 378 14.00 8.89 -41.98
C GLN A 378 13.83 9.48 -40.59
N VAL A 379 12.70 9.19 -39.94
CA VAL A 379 12.42 9.62 -38.56
C VAL A 379 11.63 8.56 -37.79
N VAL A 380 11.91 8.42 -36.50
CA VAL A 380 11.15 7.57 -35.56
C VAL A 380 10.60 8.46 -34.45
N VAL A 381 9.29 8.37 -34.21
CA VAL A 381 8.58 9.21 -33.23
C VAL A 381 7.70 8.35 -32.33
N ASP A 382 7.69 8.64 -31.03
CA ASP A 382 6.81 7.97 -30.05
C ASP A 382 5.32 8.33 -30.25
N ASP A 383 4.41 7.49 -29.78
CA ASP A 383 2.94 7.60 -30.01
C ASP A 383 2.33 9.00 -29.74
N TYR A 384 2.81 9.75 -28.74
CA TYR A 384 2.29 11.08 -28.39
C TYR A 384 3.19 12.23 -28.82
N ALA A 385 4.36 11.95 -29.38
CA ALA A 385 5.33 12.98 -29.72
C ALA A 385 4.95 13.70 -31.04
N GLU A 386 5.27 15.00 -31.09
CA GLU A 386 5.09 15.84 -32.27
C GLU A 386 5.91 15.29 -33.44
N LEU A 387 5.35 15.34 -34.65
CA LEU A 387 6.07 15.07 -35.89
C LEU A 387 5.84 16.24 -36.84
N LEU A 388 6.90 16.95 -37.19
CA LEU A 388 6.90 17.98 -38.22
C LEU A 388 7.91 17.60 -39.30
N ILE A 389 7.45 17.39 -40.53
CA ILE A 389 8.31 17.06 -41.68
C ILE A 389 7.93 17.94 -42.88
N PRO A 390 8.90 18.32 -43.74
CA PRO A 390 10.32 17.91 -43.74
C PRO A 390 11.19 18.67 -42.72
N GLN A 391 12.26 18.02 -42.22
CA GLN A 391 13.32 18.62 -41.39
C GLN A 391 14.70 18.10 -41.81
N GLU A 392 15.71 18.97 -41.83
CA GLU A 392 17.08 18.63 -42.26
C GLU A 392 17.74 17.58 -41.36
N SER A 393 17.38 17.55 -40.07
CA SER A 393 17.89 16.58 -39.09
C SER A 393 17.52 15.12 -39.38
N HIS A 394 16.61 14.87 -40.32
CA HIS A 394 16.14 13.54 -40.67
C HIS A 394 16.83 12.96 -41.91
N ILE A 395 17.83 13.65 -42.48
CA ILE A 395 18.49 13.21 -43.72
C ILE A 395 19.23 11.89 -43.50
N ILE A 396 19.15 10.98 -44.48
CA ILE A 396 19.85 9.68 -44.47
C ILE A 396 21.23 9.81 -45.09
#